data_AF-A0A3R7R2V8-F1
#
_entry.id   AF-A0A3R7R2V8-F1
#
_cell.length_a   1.000
_cell.length_b   1.000
_cell.length_c   1.000
_cell.angle_alpha   90.00
_cell.angle_beta   90.00
_cell.angle_gamma   90.00
#
_symmetry.space_group_name_H-M   'P 1'
#
loop_
_entity.id
_entity.type
_entity.pdbx_description
1 polymer ?
#
loop_
_entity_poly.entity_id
_entity_poly.type
_entity_poly.pdbx_seq_one_letter_code
_entity_poly.pdbx_strand_id
1 'polypeptide(L)'
;MNHDGVMMLQLLSVSLSQTFTVIGIPDTQNYSQSFPEIFRAQTQWVSEQKSVRDIQFVSHYGDVVNCGDQLDQWENAKSALDLLDATNIPWGVSAGNHDIKPYCGGDDAYIPQFFAERYGPTKWEDEPYFLGCSPSGMSNAQIFSAGGWDFLWLHLECDVPTREMVWAQSILDTHRDRVAVLTTHRYMQDAEDYTAGVPVVPSGRYPDIWYIFEDIYADGGNRAEDIFRWLVRRNPSICMVNCGHFHEEFRQISTNANGLPVHEVLADYQDDPNGGDGWLRIMEFDTELEEIRVESYSPTLDQYRTADESVCTLPVTFGAYALPADQGFVAFQEGINGYAGTQDTWINEDEPNTSYGGDDTRESDDDTSNSIFTDNQGQALLRFDAIFSEDGASGKIPFGSVITQARLILELQDDIDNPFANPDFYVHEVLVPWDESSTWNSLGNGLSVPEDLGDRVATFSGDNDPSSDFGRSMDFTALVQRWSDGQPNWGVAILPEILTGNDDGISIWTSEASNAMIRPRLEVTFEREIEPPIRPEDLDGDGVVGVNDLILLLSVWDMTDSPFDLDGDGSVGLGDLIFLISAWD
;
A
#
# COMPACT_ATOMS: atom_id res chain seq x y z
N MET A 1 54.54 -7.04 -6.28
CA MET A 1 53.50 -6.69 -5.29
C MET A 1 52.24 -6.61 -6.11
N ASN A 2 51.43 -7.65 -6.00
CA ASN A 2 50.45 -8.04 -7.01
C ASN A 2 49.24 -7.12 -7.05
N HIS A 3 48.74 -6.93 -8.28
CA HIS A 3 47.50 -6.25 -8.66
C HIS A 3 46.26 -6.87 -7.99
N ASP A 4 46.35 -8.12 -7.53
CA ASP A 4 45.24 -8.91 -7.01
C ASP A 4 44.71 -8.41 -5.66
N GLY A 5 45.55 -7.74 -4.85
CA GLY A 5 45.16 -7.19 -3.55
C GLY A 5 44.35 -5.89 -3.63
N VAL A 6 44.33 -5.22 -4.80
CA VAL A 6 43.57 -3.98 -5.01
C VAL A 6 42.17 -4.28 -5.54
N MET A 7 42.01 -5.35 -6.34
CA MET A 7 40.69 -5.81 -6.78
C MET A 7 39.86 -6.39 -5.63
N MET A 8 40.48 -7.08 -4.68
CA MET A 8 39.77 -7.65 -3.53
C MET A 8 39.24 -6.57 -2.58
N LEU A 9 39.93 -5.43 -2.46
CA LEU A 9 39.43 -4.27 -1.70
C LEU A 9 38.37 -3.45 -2.47
N GLN A 10 38.33 -3.55 -3.81
CA GLN A 10 37.24 -2.99 -4.64
C GLN A 10 36.00 -3.89 -4.68
N LEU A 11 36.16 -5.21 -4.54
CA LEU A 11 35.06 -6.17 -4.42
C LEU A 11 34.48 -6.22 -3.00
N LEU A 12 35.28 -5.95 -1.97
CA LEU A 12 34.82 -5.69 -0.60
C LEU A 12 34.33 -4.25 -0.39
N SER A 13 34.40 -3.40 -1.42
CA SER A 13 33.82 -2.06 -1.44
C SER A 13 32.65 -1.92 -2.42
N VAL A 14 31.97 -3.03 -2.76
CA VAL A 14 30.50 -2.93 -2.84
C VAL A 14 30.01 -2.77 -1.40
N SER A 15 30.36 -1.63 -0.80
CA SER A 15 29.42 -0.96 0.07
C SER A 15 28.15 -0.91 -0.76
N LEU A 16 27.09 -1.62 -0.35
CA LEU A 16 25.75 -1.26 -0.77
C LEU A 16 25.70 0.25 -0.64
N SER A 17 25.69 0.97 -1.77
CA SER A 17 25.59 2.42 -1.73
C SER A 17 24.35 2.70 -0.90
N GLN A 18 24.50 3.37 0.24
CA GLN A 18 23.37 3.75 1.10
C GLN A 18 22.58 4.89 0.44
N THR A 19 23.08 5.41 -0.68
CA THR A 19 22.41 6.41 -1.49
C THR A 19 22.03 5.85 -2.85
N PHE A 20 20.82 6.13 -3.30
CA PHE A 20 20.37 5.85 -4.67
C PHE A 20 19.36 6.92 -5.12
N THR A 21 19.10 7.00 -6.43
CA THR A 21 18.19 8.03 -6.98
C THR A 21 16.95 7.43 -7.62
N VAL A 22 15.82 8.09 -7.43
CA VAL A 22 14.61 7.92 -8.24
C VAL A 22 14.30 9.22 -8.96
N ILE A 23 13.85 9.12 -10.21
CA ILE A 23 13.42 10.28 -10.99
C ILE A 23 11.89 10.31 -11.08
N GLY A 24 11.30 11.46 -10.72
CA GLY A 24 9.89 11.76 -10.96
C GLY A 24 9.72 12.55 -12.26
N ILE A 25 8.85 12.08 -13.16
CA ILE A 25 8.49 12.76 -14.42
C ILE A 25 7.00 13.12 -14.36
N PRO A 26 6.67 14.38 -14.04
CA PRO A 26 5.28 14.82 -14.04
C PRO A 26 4.83 15.31 -15.41
N ASP A 27 3.54 15.13 -15.68
CA ASP A 27 2.72 15.92 -16.62
C ASP A 27 3.45 16.27 -17.93
N THR A 28 3.57 15.29 -18.82
CA THR A 28 4.31 15.41 -20.09
C THR A 28 3.40 15.68 -21.28
N GLN A 29 2.11 15.92 -21.02
CA GLN A 29 1.05 15.99 -21.99
C GLN A 29 1.30 17.03 -23.09
N ASN A 30 1.84 18.19 -22.71
CA ASN A 30 2.20 19.25 -23.64
C ASN A 30 3.44 18.90 -24.48
N TYR A 31 4.39 18.13 -23.94
CA TYR A 31 5.54 17.65 -24.70
C TYR A 31 5.11 16.64 -25.76
N SER A 32 4.27 15.68 -25.39
CA SER A 32 3.74 14.68 -26.32
C SER A 32 2.94 15.30 -27.46
N GLN A 33 2.20 16.40 -27.19
CA GLN A 33 1.46 17.12 -28.21
C GLN A 33 2.34 18.02 -29.09
N SER A 34 3.19 18.84 -28.48
CA SER A 34 3.75 20.02 -29.16
C SER A 34 5.28 20.14 -29.09
N PHE A 35 5.93 19.49 -28.12
CA PHE A 35 7.38 19.60 -27.87
C PHE A 35 8.04 18.22 -27.68
N PRO A 36 7.90 17.28 -28.63
CA PRO A 36 8.38 15.91 -28.45
C PRO A 36 9.90 15.82 -28.27
N GLU A 37 10.65 16.82 -28.76
CA GLU A 37 12.08 16.95 -28.51
C GLU A 37 12.43 17.21 -27.04
N ILE A 38 11.57 17.92 -26.29
CA ILE A 38 11.76 18.17 -24.86
C ILE A 38 11.54 16.86 -24.09
N PHE A 39 10.46 16.13 -24.38
CA PHE A 39 10.22 14.83 -23.73
C PHE A 39 11.39 13.88 -23.97
N ARG A 40 11.86 13.79 -25.22
CA ARG A 40 13.00 12.95 -25.57
C ARG A 40 14.28 13.40 -24.88
N ALA A 41 14.56 14.70 -24.79
CA ALA A 41 15.73 15.22 -24.10
C ALA A 41 15.70 14.91 -22.60
N GLN A 42 14.50 14.99 -21.99
CA GLN A 42 14.28 14.68 -20.59
C GLN A 42 14.63 13.21 -20.28
N THR A 43 14.05 12.25 -21.01
CA THR A 43 14.33 10.82 -20.78
C THR A 43 15.73 10.42 -21.26
N GLN A 44 16.27 11.05 -22.30
CA GLN A 44 17.66 10.84 -22.70
C GLN A 44 18.64 11.25 -21.59
N TRP A 45 18.41 12.39 -20.94
CA TRP A 45 19.24 12.82 -19.81
C TRP A 45 19.17 11.81 -18.67
N VAL A 46 17.98 11.31 -18.32
CA VAL A 46 17.80 10.26 -17.30
C VAL A 46 18.65 9.03 -17.64
N SER A 47 18.55 8.54 -18.87
CA SER A 47 19.37 7.43 -19.37
C SER A 47 20.87 7.69 -19.29
N GLU A 48 21.32 8.90 -19.63
CA GLU A 48 22.74 9.29 -19.57
C GLU A 48 23.26 9.45 -18.13
N GLN A 49 22.38 9.83 -17.19
CA GLN A 49 22.72 10.01 -15.78
C GLN A 49 22.61 8.73 -14.95
N LYS A 50 22.05 7.65 -15.49
CA LYS A 50 21.77 6.40 -14.75
C LYS A 50 22.92 5.99 -13.83
N SER A 51 24.12 5.80 -14.38
CA SER A 51 25.28 5.35 -13.60
C SER A 51 25.92 6.44 -12.74
N VAL A 52 25.78 7.71 -13.12
CA VAL A 52 26.40 8.84 -12.40
C VAL A 52 25.64 9.17 -11.13
N ARG A 53 24.31 9.06 -11.18
CA ARG A 53 23.40 9.38 -10.07
C ARG A 53 22.84 8.14 -9.38
N ASP A 54 23.25 6.95 -9.80
CA ASP A 54 22.69 5.69 -9.30
C ASP A 54 21.16 5.66 -9.41
N ILE A 55 20.64 5.94 -10.61
CA ILE A 55 19.19 5.96 -10.86
C ILE A 55 18.68 4.51 -10.90
N GLN A 56 17.90 4.15 -9.89
CA GLN A 56 17.35 2.81 -9.69
C GLN A 56 15.91 2.69 -10.19
N PHE A 57 15.18 3.80 -10.26
CA PHE A 57 13.77 3.79 -10.66
C PHE A 57 13.35 5.12 -11.32
N VAL A 58 12.33 5.07 -12.18
CA VAL A 58 11.64 6.25 -12.72
C VAL A 58 10.14 6.12 -12.48
N SER A 59 9.52 7.16 -11.93
CA SER A 59 8.07 7.24 -11.71
C SER A 59 7.48 8.35 -12.56
N HIS A 60 6.55 8.04 -13.47
CA HIS A 60 5.83 9.05 -14.24
C HIS A 60 4.44 9.30 -13.62
N TYR A 61 4.08 10.57 -13.41
CA TYR A 61 2.92 10.94 -12.57
C TYR A 61 1.60 11.03 -13.36
N GLY A 62 1.55 10.47 -14.57
CA GLY A 62 0.44 10.58 -15.51
C GLY A 62 0.43 11.84 -16.36
N ASP A 63 -0.68 12.00 -17.09
CA ASP A 63 -0.81 12.95 -18.20
C ASP A 63 0.33 12.80 -19.20
N VAL A 64 0.44 11.59 -19.73
CA VAL A 64 1.44 11.24 -20.74
C VAL A 64 1.14 11.93 -22.07
N VAL A 65 -0.14 12.08 -22.41
CA VAL A 65 -0.61 12.79 -23.61
C VAL A 65 -1.61 13.87 -23.25
N ASN A 66 -1.75 14.90 -24.08
CA ASN A 66 -2.74 15.97 -23.86
C ASN A 66 -4.17 15.50 -24.16
N CYS A 67 -4.31 14.51 -25.04
CA CYS A 67 -5.60 14.04 -25.47
C CYS A 67 -5.54 12.54 -25.72
N GLY A 68 -6.19 11.75 -24.87
CA GLY A 68 -6.12 10.29 -24.87
C GLY A 68 -6.50 9.64 -26.21
N ASP A 69 -7.30 10.30 -27.04
CA ASP A 69 -7.72 9.81 -28.36
C ASP A 69 -6.77 10.20 -29.52
N GLN A 70 -5.69 10.94 -29.26
CA GLN A 70 -4.72 11.37 -30.28
C GLN A 70 -3.51 10.44 -30.34
N LEU A 71 -3.52 9.53 -31.32
CA LEU A 71 -2.50 8.47 -31.46
C LEU A 71 -1.09 8.98 -31.75
N ASP A 72 -0.93 10.13 -32.40
CA ASP A 72 0.36 10.76 -32.68
C ASP A 72 1.06 11.24 -31.39
N GLN A 73 0.30 11.73 -30.42
CA GLN A 73 0.83 12.10 -29.10
C GLN A 73 1.39 10.88 -28.38
N TRP A 74 0.67 9.76 -28.44
CA TRP A 74 1.16 8.49 -27.87
C TRP A 74 2.42 7.97 -28.58
N GLU A 75 2.54 8.14 -29.89
CA GLU A 75 3.75 7.77 -30.65
C GLU A 75 4.96 8.63 -30.23
N ASN A 76 4.74 9.92 -29.99
CA ASN A 76 5.75 10.82 -29.45
C ASN A 76 6.18 10.41 -28.04
N ALA A 77 5.22 10.18 -27.14
CA ALA A 77 5.48 9.73 -25.78
C ALA A 77 6.27 8.41 -25.76
N LYS A 78 5.82 7.43 -26.55
CA LYS A 78 6.51 6.15 -26.70
C LYS A 78 7.97 6.33 -27.14
N SER A 79 8.21 7.20 -28.12
CA SER A 79 9.57 7.45 -28.64
C SER A 79 10.52 8.07 -27.59
N ALA A 80 9.98 8.76 -26.59
CA ALA A 80 10.73 9.29 -25.46
C ALA A 80 10.91 8.23 -24.36
N LEU A 81 9.85 7.54 -23.95
CA LEU A 81 9.86 6.58 -22.85
C LEU A 81 10.60 5.28 -23.18
N ASP A 82 10.64 4.85 -24.45
CA ASP A 82 11.42 3.68 -24.90
C ASP A 82 12.94 3.83 -24.63
N LEU A 83 13.43 5.05 -24.34
CA LEU A 83 14.83 5.25 -23.92
C LEU A 83 15.11 4.67 -22.54
N LEU A 84 14.12 4.67 -21.64
CA LEU A 84 14.23 4.06 -20.32
C LEU A 84 14.37 2.53 -20.44
N ASP A 85 13.54 1.92 -21.30
CA ASP A 85 13.62 0.49 -21.63
C ASP A 85 15.00 0.15 -22.24
N ALA A 86 15.46 0.94 -23.22
CA ALA A 86 16.76 0.73 -23.86
C ALA A 86 17.96 0.84 -22.91
N THR A 87 17.76 1.43 -21.72
CA THR A 87 18.78 1.54 -20.68
C THR A 87 18.51 0.65 -19.46
N ASN A 88 17.53 -0.24 -19.54
CA ASN A 88 17.11 -1.16 -18.46
C ASN A 88 16.89 -0.43 -17.13
N ILE A 89 16.24 0.74 -17.16
CA ILE A 89 15.83 1.45 -15.94
C ILE A 89 14.42 0.96 -15.59
N PRO A 90 14.19 0.34 -14.43
CA PRO A 90 12.86 0.04 -13.95
C PRO A 90 11.99 1.31 -13.87
N TRP A 91 10.76 1.23 -14.35
CA TRP A 91 9.85 2.37 -14.32
C TRP A 91 8.38 1.95 -14.32
N GLY A 92 7.53 2.88 -13.90
CA GLY A 92 6.08 2.76 -13.95
C GLY A 92 5.43 4.12 -14.24
N VAL A 93 4.13 4.09 -14.53
CA VAL A 93 3.36 5.30 -14.87
C VAL A 93 1.92 5.20 -14.39
N SER A 94 1.40 6.26 -13.76
CA SER A 94 -0.03 6.40 -13.49
C SER A 94 -0.74 7.01 -14.69
N ALA A 95 -2.05 6.77 -14.87
CA ALA A 95 -2.84 7.52 -15.84
C ALA A 95 -3.26 8.86 -15.25
N GLY A 96 -3.16 9.93 -16.03
CA GLY A 96 -3.75 11.22 -15.70
C GLY A 96 -5.10 11.47 -16.37
N ASN A 97 -5.74 12.61 -16.09
CA ASN A 97 -7.06 12.91 -16.67
C ASN A 97 -6.99 13.10 -18.19
N HIS A 98 -5.88 13.61 -18.73
CA HIS A 98 -5.70 13.76 -20.17
C HIS A 98 -5.47 12.43 -20.90
N ASP A 99 -4.98 11.41 -20.20
CA ASP A 99 -4.79 10.07 -20.75
C ASP A 99 -6.11 9.29 -20.93
N ILE A 100 -7.15 9.68 -20.18
CA ILE A 100 -8.44 8.98 -20.11
C ILE A 100 -9.61 9.81 -20.67
N LYS A 101 -9.35 11.01 -21.21
CA LYS A 101 -10.34 11.92 -21.80
C LYS A 101 -9.91 12.49 -23.17
N PRO A 102 -10.85 12.78 -24.08
CA PRO A 102 -10.55 13.34 -25.40
C PRO A 102 -10.58 14.88 -25.42
N TYR A 103 -9.64 15.56 -24.72
CA TYR A 103 -9.66 17.02 -24.59
C TYR A 103 -9.45 17.82 -25.90
N CYS A 104 -8.96 17.19 -26.97
CA CYS A 104 -8.71 17.81 -28.27
C CYS A 104 -9.95 17.90 -29.17
N GLY A 105 -11.15 18.06 -28.58
CA GLY A 105 -12.40 18.23 -29.30
C GLY A 105 -13.37 17.04 -29.26
N GLY A 106 -13.19 16.11 -28.32
CA GLY A 106 -14.14 15.01 -28.05
C GLY A 106 -15.22 15.37 -27.03
N ASP A 107 -16.05 14.38 -26.67
CA ASP A 107 -17.27 14.51 -25.88
C ASP A 107 -17.11 14.23 -24.37
N ASP A 108 -15.95 14.55 -23.79
CA ASP A 108 -15.59 14.32 -22.37
C ASP A 108 -15.87 12.87 -21.89
N ALA A 109 -15.89 11.92 -22.83
CA ALA A 109 -16.10 10.51 -22.56
C ALA A 109 -14.88 9.92 -21.83
N TYR A 110 -15.14 9.01 -20.88
CA TYR A 110 -14.10 8.19 -20.27
C TYR A 110 -13.60 7.13 -21.28
N ILE A 111 -12.34 7.22 -21.68
CA ILE A 111 -11.71 6.42 -22.75
C ILE A 111 -10.41 5.71 -22.30
N PRO A 112 -10.46 4.89 -21.23
CA PRO A 112 -9.28 4.31 -20.60
C PRO A 112 -8.48 3.37 -21.51
N GLN A 113 -9.11 2.82 -22.55
CA GLN A 113 -8.49 1.83 -23.43
C GLN A 113 -7.18 2.31 -24.07
N PHE A 114 -7.04 3.60 -24.35
CA PHE A 114 -5.82 4.11 -24.99
C PHE A 114 -4.61 4.02 -24.06
N PHE A 115 -4.79 4.29 -22.77
CA PHE A 115 -3.76 4.10 -21.76
C PHE A 115 -3.52 2.62 -21.48
N ALA A 116 -4.58 1.85 -21.19
CA ALA A 116 -4.49 0.44 -20.84
C ALA A 116 -3.84 -0.43 -21.93
N GLU A 117 -4.08 -0.13 -23.21
CA GLU A 117 -3.42 -0.82 -24.34
C GLU A 117 -1.89 -0.66 -24.35
N ARG A 118 -1.36 0.38 -23.70
CA ARG A 118 0.07 0.74 -23.72
C ARG A 118 0.80 0.44 -22.43
N TYR A 119 0.13 0.63 -21.30
CA TYR A 119 0.71 0.53 -19.96
C TYR A 119 -0.08 -0.42 -19.03
N GLY A 120 -0.98 -1.22 -19.61
CA GLY A 120 -1.62 -2.33 -18.91
C GLY A 120 -0.72 -3.58 -18.83
N PRO A 121 -1.32 -4.77 -18.64
CA PRO A 121 -0.61 -5.94 -18.12
C PRO A 121 0.55 -6.43 -18.99
N THR A 122 0.52 -6.18 -20.30
CA THR A 122 1.54 -6.69 -21.23
C THR A 122 2.78 -5.82 -21.33
N LYS A 123 2.78 -4.58 -20.82
CA LYS A 123 3.90 -3.64 -21.03
C LYS A 123 5.20 -4.13 -20.40
N TRP A 124 5.10 -4.68 -19.20
CA TRP A 124 6.23 -5.12 -18.39
C TRP A 124 6.13 -6.60 -17.99
N GLU A 125 5.30 -7.41 -18.68
CA GLU A 125 5.04 -8.81 -18.29
C GLU A 125 6.29 -9.70 -18.25
N ASP A 126 7.30 -9.36 -19.06
CA ASP A 126 8.58 -10.07 -19.12
C ASP A 126 9.64 -9.46 -18.17
N GLU A 127 9.32 -8.36 -17.47
CA GLU A 127 10.27 -7.64 -16.62
C GLU A 127 10.23 -8.16 -15.17
N PRO A 128 11.38 -8.49 -14.56
CA PRO A 128 11.42 -9.06 -13.21
C PRO A 128 10.98 -8.08 -12.11
N TYR A 129 10.99 -6.78 -12.41
CA TYR A 129 10.54 -5.75 -11.48
C TYR A 129 9.03 -5.54 -11.49
N PHE A 130 8.28 -6.17 -12.40
CA PHE A 130 6.83 -5.97 -12.51
C PHE A 130 6.05 -6.99 -11.69
N LEU A 131 5.23 -6.51 -10.74
CA LEU A 131 4.36 -7.37 -9.93
C LEU A 131 3.01 -7.61 -10.59
N GLY A 132 2.58 -6.73 -11.50
CA GLY A 132 1.32 -6.86 -12.22
C GLY A 132 0.56 -5.54 -12.35
N CYS A 133 -0.60 -5.64 -13.00
CA CYS A 133 -1.57 -4.58 -13.13
C CYS A 133 -2.87 -4.91 -12.38
N SER A 134 -3.65 -3.87 -12.11
CA SER A 134 -5.02 -4.04 -11.67
C SER A 134 -5.88 -4.75 -12.71
N PRO A 135 -7.03 -5.33 -12.32
CA PRO A 135 -7.92 -6.01 -13.26
C PRO A 135 -8.40 -5.14 -14.43
N SER A 136 -8.43 -3.81 -14.27
CA SER A 136 -8.77 -2.87 -15.35
C SER A 136 -7.61 -2.61 -16.30
N GLY A 137 -6.36 -2.89 -15.89
CA GLY A 137 -5.14 -2.53 -16.60
C GLY A 137 -4.71 -1.08 -16.43
N MET A 138 -5.38 -0.30 -15.57
CA MET A 138 -5.13 1.13 -15.41
C MET A 138 -4.12 1.48 -14.31
N SER A 139 -3.89 0.56 -13.36
CA SER A 139 -2.89 0.70 -12.30
C SER A 139 -1.83 -0.41 -12.40
N ASN A 140 -0.61 -0.14 -11.95
CA ASN A 140 0.53 -1.06 -12.03
C ASN A 140 1.44 -0.98 -10.80
N ALA A 141 2.17 -2.07 -10.55
CA ALA A 141 3.03 -2.24 -9.40
C ALA A 141 4.42 -2.73 -9.82
N GLN A 142 5.46 -2.09 -9.28
CA GLN A 142 6.85 -2.48 -9.51
C GLN A 142 7.61 -2.66 -8.19
N ILE A 143 8.68 -3.45 -8.23
CA ILE A 143 9.61 -3.66 -7.11
C ILE A 143 11.05 -3.47 -7.56
N PHE A 144 11.88 -2.99 -6.64
CA PHE A 144 13.33 -2.96 -6.82
C PHE A 144 14.01 -2.91 -5.45
N SER A 145 15.30 -3.24 -5.42
CA SER A 145 16.11 -3.21 -4.19
C SER A 145 17.25 -2.21 -4.36
N ALA A 146 17.41 -1.30 -3.41
CA ALA A 146 18.45 -0.28 -3.42
C ALA A 146 18.72 0.22 -1.99
N GLY A 147 19.94 0.72 -1.71
CA GLY A 147 20.23 1.26 -0.38
C GLY A 147 20.12 0.25 0.77
N GLY A 148 20.12 -1.06 0.50
CA GLY A 148 19.89 -2.11 1.50
C GLY A 148 18.41 -2.35 1.86
N TRP A 149 17.48 -1.75 1.12
CA TRP A 149 16.04 -1.90 1.33
C TRP A 149 15.34 -2.40 0.06
N ASP A 150 14.21 -3.06 0.28
CA ASP A 150 13.27 -3.48 -0.76
C ASP A 150 12.12 -2.48 -0.88
N PHE A 151 11.87 -2.02 -2.10
CA PHE A 151 10.83 -1.04 -2.40
C PHE A 151 9.69 -1.67 -3.20
N LEU A 152 8.48 -1.18 -2.95
CA LEU A 152 7.28 -1.40 -3.72
C LEU A 152 6.80 -0.03 -4.24
N TRP A 153 6.64 0.11 -5.55
CA TRP A 153 6.11 1.32 -6.16
C TRP A 153 4.76 1.01 -6.79
N LEU A 154 3.73 1.76 -6.40
CA LEU A 154 2.36 1.62 -6.92
C LEU A 154 2.01 2.84 -7.74
N HIS A 155 1.64 2.64 -9.01
CA HIS A 155 1.08 3.67 -9.87
C HIS A 155 -0.41 3.44 -10.02
N LEU A 156 -1.21 4.31 -9.39
CA LEU A 156 -2.66 4.21 -9.38
C LEU A 156 -3.28 5.27 -10.30
N GLU A 157 -4.30 4.87 -11.08
CA GLU A 157 -4.96 5.78 -12.04
C GLU A 157 -5.56 7.04 -11.38
N CYS A 158 -5.79 8.08 -12.18
CA CYS A 158 -6.42 9.33 -11.74
C CYS A 158 -7.70 9.09 -10.94
N ASP A 159 -7.87 9.84 -9.84
CA ASP A 159 -8.95 9.69 -8.85
C ASP A 159 -9.05 8.31 -8.17
N VAL A 160 -8.20 7.34 -8.51
CA VAL A 160 -8.09 6.00 -7.90
C VAL A 160 -9.45 5.36 -7.55
N PRO A 161 -10.16 4.80 -8.54
CA PRO A 161 -11.40 4.07 -8.31
C PRO A 161 -11.27 2.95 -7.28
N THR A 162 -12.35 2.63 -6.57
CA THR A 162 -12.30 1.67 -5.44
C THR A 162 -11.79 0.29 -5.84
N ARG A 163 -12.09 -0.15 -7.07
CA ARG A 163 -11.53 -1.39 -7.65
C ARG A 163 -10.00 -1.41 -7.71
N GLU A 164 -9.38 -0.24 -7.91
CA GLU A 164 -7.93 -0.07 -7.97
C GLU A 164 -7.34 -0.06 -6.56
N MET A 165 -8.02 0.58 -5.59
CA MET A 165 -7.63 0.52 -4.18
C MET A 165 -7.68 -0.90 -3.62
N VAL A 166 -8.71 -1.69 -3.95
CA VAL A 166 -8.81 -3.10 -3.52
C VAL A 166 -7.66 -3.93 -4.06
N TRP A 167 -7.30 -3.72 -5.32
CA TRP A 167 -6.14 -4.37 -5.92
C TRP A 167 -4.83 -3.89 -5.27
N ALA A 168 -4.65 -2.59 -5.06
CA ALA A 168 -3.47 -2.03 -4.41
C ALA A 168 -3.31 -2.53 -2.97
N GLN A 169 -4.41 -2.61 -2.22
CA GLN A 169 -4.43 -3.19 -0.87
C GLN A 169 -3.98 -4.64 -0.87
N SER A 170 -4.37 -5.41 -1.89
CA SER A 170 -3.94 -6.79 -2.05
C SER A 170 -2.42 -6.90 -2.26
N ILE A 171 -1.84 -6.00 -3.06
CA ILE A 171 -0.38 -5.93 -3.26
C ILE A 171 0.33 -5.50 -1.97
N LEU A 172 -0.18 -4.48 -1.27
CA LEU A 172 0.40 -3.99 -0.01
C LEU A 172 0.39 -5.07 1.08
N ASP A 173 -0.72 -5.81 1.21
CA ASP A 173 -0.86 -6.89 2.20
C ASP A 173 0.11 -8.04 1.95
N THR A 174 0.38 -8.34 0.68
CA THR A 174 1.29 -9.43 0.30
C THR A 174 2.77 -9.05 0.32
N HIS A 175 3.10 -7.75 0.36
CA HIS A 175 4.46 -7.21 0.32
C HIS A 175 4.78 -6.29 1.51
N ARG A 176 4.31 -6.67 2.70
CA ARG A 176 4.51 -5.88 3.94
C ARG A 176 5.96 -5.83 4.41
N ASP A 177 6.83 -6.62 3.80
CA ASP A 177 8.29 -6.61 3.92
C ASP A 177 8.97 -5.49 3.12
N ARG A 178 8.21 -4.66 2.39
CA ARG A 178 8.76 -3.60 1.52
C ARG A 178 8.34 -2.20 1.98
N VAL A 179 9.21 -1.23 1.72
CA VAL A 179 8.87 0.19 1.82
C VAL A 179 8.07 0.58 0.57
N ALA A 180 6.87 1.11 0.76
CA ALA A 180 5.97 1.43 -0.34
C ALA A 180 5.94 2.93 -0.65
N VAL A 181 5.92 3.25 -1.95
CA VAL A 181 5.66 4.59 -2.48
C VAL A 181 4.48 4.51 -3.45
N LEU A 182 3.53 5.43 -3.30
CA LEU A 182 2.39 5.56 -4.20
C LEU A 182 2.64 6.72 -5.17
N THR A 183 2.24 6.55 -6.42
CA THR A 183 2.15 7.61 -7.41
C THR A 183 0.75 7.60 -8.00
N THR A 184 0.07 8.74 -7.95
CA THR A 184 -1.21 8.95 -8.63
C THR A 184 -1.17 10.31 -9.31
N HIS A 185 -2.30 10.78 -9.83
CA HIS A 185 -2.34 11.97 -10.65
C HIS A 185 -2.98 13.17 -9.91
N ARG A 186 -4.32 13.26 -9.89
CA ARG A 186 -5.03 14.30 -9.13
C ARG A 186 -5.13 13.91 -7.65
N TYR A 187 -4.38 14.60 -6.79
CA TYR A 187 -4.34 14.29 -5.35
C TYR A 187 -4.08 15.50 -4.46
N MET A 188 -3.17 16.40 -4.84
CA MET A 188 -2.81 17.59 -4.08
C MET A 188 -3.04 18.85 -4.91
N GLN A 189 -3.05 20.00 -4.24
CA GLN A 189 -3.03 21.32 -4.86
C GLN A 189 -2.17 22.31 -4.05
N ASP A 190 -1.71 23.36 -4.72
CA ASP A 190 -1.29 24.60 -4.07
C ASP A 190 -2.31 25.71 -4.27
N ALA A 191 -3.01 26.10 -3.20
CA ALA A 191 -4.09 27.06 -3.28
C ALA A 191 -3.63 28.51 -3.46
N GLU A 192 -2.41 28.85 -3.04
CA GLU A 192 -1.92 30.23 -3.05
C GLU A 192 -1.82 30.78 -4.48
N ASP A 193 -1.40 29.96 -5.44
CA ASP A 193 -1.21 30.36 -6.84
C ASP A 193 -2.46 30.13 -7.71
N TYR A 194 -3.24 29.08 -7.46
CA TYR A 194 -4.37 28.72 -8.32
C TYR A 194 -5.62 29.59 -8.17
N THR A 195 -5.96 29.97 -6.94
CA THR A 195 -7.26 30.60 -6.67
C THR A 195 -7.24 32.12 -6.71
N ALA A 196 -6.04 32.73 -6.72
CA ALA A 196 -5.85 34.14 -6.40
C ALA A 196 -6.64 34.59 -5.14
N GLY A 197 -6.92 33.64 -4.22
CA GLY A 197 -7.67 33.83 -2.99
C GLY A 197 -9.19 33.61 -3.05
N VAL A 198 -9.80 33.03 -4.09
CA VAL A 198 -11.26 32.74 -4.12
C VAL A 198 -11.63 31.44 -4.86
N PRO A 199 -12.41 30.52 -4.23
CA PRO A 199 -12.71 30.46 -2.80
C PRO A 199 -11.41 30.26 -1.98
N VAL A 200 -11.40 30.77 -0.74
CA VAL A 200 -10.25 30.54 0.17
C VAL A 200 -10.26 29.07 0.57
N VAL A 201 -9.47 28.27 -0.14
CA VAL A 201 -9.18 26.88 0.19
C VAL A 201 -7.72 26.77 0.63
N PRO A 202 -7.36 25.86 1.55
CA PRO A 202 -5.97 25.63 1.91
C PRO A 202 -5.25 24.83 0.80
N SER A 203 -3.93 25.04 0.68
CA SER A 203 -3.05 24.09 -0.02
C SER A 203 -3.04 22.77 0.74
N GLY A 204 -2.82 21.66 0.04
CA GLY A 204 -2.92 20.31 0.61
C GLY A 204 -3.60 19.34 -0.34
N ARG A 205 -4.19 18.27 0.22
CA ARG A 205 -5.02 17.34 -0.56
C ARG A 205 -6.14 18.08 -1.27
N TYR A 206 -6.39 17.72 -2.53
CA TYR A 206 -7.34 18.37 -3.43
C TYR A 206 -8.72 18.50 -2.76
N PRO A 207 -9.15 19.73 -2.40
CA PRO A 207 -10.33 19.93 -1.56
C PRO A 207 -11.65 19.51 -2.19
N ASP A 208 -12.52 18.95 -1.36
CA ASP A 208 -13.87 18.50 -1.72
C ASP A 208 -14.72 19.54 -2.48
N ILE A 209 -14.52 20.83 -2.21
CA ILE A 209 -15.27 21.90 -2.88
C ILE A 209 -14.98 21.98 -4.39
N TRP A 210 -13.82 21.51 -4.85
CA TRP A 210 -13.46 21.56 -6.26
C TRP A 210 -14.18 20.53 -7.11
N TYR A 211 -14.54 19.38 -6.53
CA TYR A 211 -15.34 18.37 -7.22
C TYR A 211 -16.76 18.86 -7.59
N ILE A 212 -17.18 20.05 -7.11
CA ILE A 212 -18.41 20.73 -7.56
C ILE A 212 -18.23 21.35 -8.95
N PHE A 213 -17.00 21.78 -9.28
CA PHE A 213 -16.66 22.47 -10.52
C PHE A 213 -16.01 21.53 -11.54
N GLU A 214 -15.29 20.54 -11.04
CA GLU A 214 -14.50 19.59 -11.82
C GLU A 214 -14.74 18.18 -11.25
N ASP A 215 -15.74 17.50 -11.81
CA ASP A 215 -16.19 16.20 -11.31
C ASP A 215 -15.07 15.13 -11.39
N ILE A 216 -15.34 13.96 -10.83
CA ILE A 216 -14.49 12.79 -10.95
C ILE A 216 -14.30 12.43 -12.43
N TYR A 217 -13.04 12.26 -12.84
CA TYR A 217 -12.66 11.95 -14.22
C TYR A 217 -12.78 10.46 -14.53
N ALA A 218 -12.31 9.62 -13.62
CA ALA A 218 -12.31 8.17 -13.78
C ALA A 218 -13.65 7.57 -13.33
N ASP A 219 -14.20 6.64 -14.10
CA ASP A 219 -15.43 5.95 -13.69
C ASP A 219 -15.25 5.24 -12.35
N GLY A 220 -16.07 5.59 -11.36
CA GLY A 220 -15.97 5.10 -9.98
C GLY A 220 -14.78 5.64 -9.18
N GLY A 221 -14.15 6.74 -9.62
CA GLY A 221 -13.08 7.44 -8.91
C GLY A 221 -13.52 8.04 -7.58
N ASN A 222 -12.54 8.30 -6.73
CA ASN A 222 -12.67 8.78 -5.37
C ASN A 222 -11.95 10.12 -5.18
N ARG A 223 -12.31 10.83 -4.11
CA ARG A 223 -11.68 12.11 -3.77
C ARG A 223 -10.33 11.88 -3.10
N ALA A 224 -9.46 12.88 -3.15
CA ALA A 224 -8.14 12.82 -2.51
C ALA A 224 -8.19 12.43 -1.02
N GLU A 225 -9.17 12.95 -0.27
CA GLU A 225 -9.35 12.60 1.14
C GLU A 225 -9.75 11.13 1.34
N ASP A 226 -10.61 10.60 0.48
CA ASP A 226 -11.04 9.20 0.52
C ASP A 226 -9.89 8.25 0.18
N ILE A 227 -9.08 8.60 -0.82
CA ILE A 227 -7.85 7.86 -1.15
C ILE A 227 -6.89 7.84 0.05
N PHE A 228 -6.70 8.98 0.70
CA PHE A 228 -5.89 9.04 1.91
C PHE A 228 -6.47 8.18 3.02
N ARG A 229 -7.74 8.40 3.38
CA ARG A 229 -8.40 7.75 4.51
C ARG A 229 -8.50 6.23 4.34
N TRP A 230 -8.87 5.76 3.16
CA TRP A 230 -9.18 4.35 2.93
C TRP A 230 -7.96 3.51 2.52
N LEU A 231 -6.96 4.10 1.87
CA LEU A 231 -5.75 3.40 1.43
C LEU A 231 -4.50 3.91 2.15
N VAL A 232 -4.10 5.17 1.94
CA VAL A 232 -2.77 5.65 2.37
C VAL A 232 -2.60 5.59 3.89
N ARG A 233 -3.55 6.16 4.63
CA ARG A 233 -3.52 6.29 6.09
C ARG A 233 -3.51 4.94 6.80
N ARG A 234 -4.11 3.90 6.22
CA ARG A 234 -4.24 2.59 6.87
C ARG A 234 -3.04 1.69 6.66
N ASN A 235 -2.21 1.98 5.67
CA ASN A 235 -1.11 1.12 5.27
C ASN A 235 0.21 1.65 5.84
N PRO A 236 0.79 0.96 6.84
CA PRO A 236 2.05 1.39 7.45
C PRO A 236 3.26 1.26 6.54
N SER A 237 3.15 0.55 5.41
CA SER A 237 4.25 0.47 4.45
C SER A 237 4.42 1.72 3.60
N ILE A 238 3.41 2.58 3.49
CA ILE A 238 3.47 3.74 2.59
C ILE A 238 4.20 4.89 3.29
N CYS A 239 5.38 5.26 2.78
CA CYS A 239 6.15 6.39 3.30
C CYS A 239 5.95 7.68 2.49
N MET A 240 5.48 7.56 1.25
CA MET A 240 5.35 8.69 0.33
C MET A 240 4.23 8.49 -0.69
N VAL A 241 3.58 9.60 -1.06
CA VAL A 241 2.66 9.73 -2.19
C VAL A 241 3.19 10.83 -3.11
N ASN A 242 3.39 10.51 -4.39
CA ASN A 242 3.71 11.48 -5.45
C ASN A 242 2.48 11.74 -6.31
N CYS A 243 2.31 12.99 -6.76
CA CYS A 243 1.23 13.36 -7.65
C CYS A 243 1.56 14.53 -8.59
N GLY A 244 0.73 14.70 -9.62
CA GLY A 244 0.82 15.74 -10.65
C GLY A 244 -0.50 16.51 -10.76
N HIS A 245 -1.01 16.72 -11.98
CA HIS A 245 -2.30 17.33 -12.34
C HIS A 245 -2.41 18.84 -12.09
N PHE A 246 -1.90 19.30 -10.95
CA PHE A 246 -2.08 20.67 -10.50
C PHE A 246 -0.76 21.43 -10.61
N HIS A 247 -0.68 22.32 -11.59
CA HIS A 247 0.52 23.10 -11.87
C HIS A 247 1.01 23.84 -10.63
N GLU A 248 2.10 23.35 -10.05
CA GLU A 248 2.97 23.95 -9.04
C GLU A 248 3.81 22.82 -8.39
N GLU A 249 4.64 23.16 -7.42
CA GLU A 249 5.28 22.22 -6.51
C GLU A 249 4.75 22.44 -5.09
N PHE A 250 4.31 21.38 -4.42
CA PHE A 250 3.82 21.48 -3.04
C PHE A 250 4.17 20.23 -2.25
N ARG A 251 4.19 20.34 -0.91
CA ARG A 251 4.33 19.17 -0.05
C ARG A 251 3.58 19.34 1.27
N GLN A 252 3.15 18.22 1.83
CA GLN A 252 2.72 18.13 3.22
C GLN A 252 3.19 16.83 3.85
N ILE A 253 3.09 16.75 5.18
CA ILE A 253 3.33 15.53 5.94
C ILE A 253 2.05 15.18 6.68
N SER A 254 1.51 14.00 6.40
CA SER A 254 0.41 13.40 7.14
C SER A 254 0.92 12.34 8.12
N THR A 255 0.07 11.90 9.05
CA THR A 255 0.36 10.79 9.95
C THR A 255 -0.60 9.63 9.65
N ASN A 256 -0.06 8.43 9.43
CA ASN A 256 -0.87 7.24 9.21
C ASN A 256 -1.42 6.67 10.53
N ALA A 257 -2.30 5.68 10.46
CA ALA A 257 -2.95 5.07 11.63
C ALA A 257 -1.96 4.32 12.56
N ASN A 258 -0.72 4.10 12.10
CA ASN A 258 0.36 3.51 12.90
C ASN A 258 1.29 4.57 13.52
N GLY A 259 0.98 5.87 13.35
CA GLY A 259 1.77 6.98 13.88
C GLY A 259 3.02 7.31 13.05
N LEU A 260 3.16 6.75 11.84
CA LEU A 260 4.29 7.04 10.96
C LEU A 260 3.97 8.22 10.03
N PRO A 261 4.97 9.07 9.71
CA PRO A 261 4.77 10.15 8.76
C PRO A 261 4.57 9.60 7.33
N VAL A 262 3.76 10.29 6.54
CA VAL A 262 3.61 10.05 5.10
C VAL A 262 3.87 11.36 4.38
N HIS A 263 4.87 11.38 3.50
CA HIS A 263 5.20 12.56 2.68
C HIS A 263 4.32 12.60 1.44
N GLU A 264 3.47 13.61 1.30
CA GLU A 264 2.64 13.81 0.12
C GLU A 264 3.25 14.95 -0.71
N VAL A 265 3.69 14.65 -1.93
CA VAL A 265 4.53 15.53 -2.75
C VAL A 265 3.90 15.75 -4.13
N LEU A 266 3.58 17.01 -4.42
CA LEU A 266 3.09 17.49 -5.70
C LEU A 266 4.25 18.05 -6.53
N ALA A 267 4.30 17.68 -7.80
CA ALA A 267 5.07 18.42 -8.79
C ALA A 267 4.35 18.34 -10.13
N ASP A 268 4.06 19.49 -10.72
CA ASP A 268 3.56 19.62 -12.09
C ASP A 268 4.05 20.95 -12.67
N TYR A 269 4.64 20.89 -13.85
CA TYR A 269 5.24 22.03 -14.53
C TYR A 269 4.51 22.41 -15.82
N GLN A 270 3.37 21.82 -16.14
CA GLN A 270 2.77 21.88 -17.47
C GLN A 270 2.51 23.29 -18.03
N ASP A 271 2.30 24.29 -17.16
CA ASP A 271 2.04 25.69 -17.55
C ASP A 271 3.31 26.55 -17.65
N ASP A 272 4.48 26.02 -17.31
CA ASP A 272 5.77 26.66 -17.59
C ASP A 272 5.98 26.80 -19.12
N PRO A 273 6.89 27.68 -19.59
CA PRO A 273 7.15 27.86 -21.01
C PRO A 273 7.46 26.54 -21.74
N ASN A 274 7.12 26.48 -23.03
CA ASN A 274 7.33 25.29 -23.88
C ASN A 274 6.66 24.01 -23.32
N GLY A 275 5.53 24.16 -22.62
CA GLY A 275 4.78 23.04 -22.04
C GLY A 275 5.39 22.46 -20.77
N GLY A 276 6.29 23.21 -20.12
CA GLY A 276 6.93 22.82 -18.87
C GLY A 276 8.46 22.80 -18.86
N ASP A 277 9.10 23.24 -19.94
CA ASP A 277 10.57 23.35 -20.07
C ASP A 277 11.37 22.08 -19.71
N GLY A 278 10.75 20.90 -19.65
CA GLY A 278 11.39 19.62 -19.36
C GLY A 278 11.79 19.39 -17.89
N TRP A 279 11.19 20.10 -16.93
CA TRP A 279 11.45 19.90 -15.50
C TRP A 279 11.12 18.47 -15.03
N LEU A 280 11.98 17.90 -14.18
CA LEU A 280 11.81 16.61 -13.51
C LEU A 280 12.22 16.70 -12.04
N ARG A 281 11.76 15.75 -11.20
CA ARG A 281 12.18 15.61 -9.80
C ARG A 281 13.33 14.61 -9.70
N ILE A 282 14.42 15.00 -9.04
CA ILE A 282 15.51 14.13 -8.62
C ILE A 282 15.29 13.84 -7.14
N MET A 283 15.03 12.58 -6.78
CA MET A 283 14.84 12.13 -5.40
C MET A 283 16.00 11.22 -5.02
N GLU A 284 16.97 11.75 -4.28
CA GLU A 284 18.10 10.99 -3.75
C GLU A 284 17.74 10.45 -2.36
N PHE A 285 17.59 9.14 -2.27
CA PHE A 285 17.32 8.40 -1.05
C PHE A 285 18.65 8.13 -0.35
N ASP A 286 18.73 8.45 0.94
CA ASP A 286 19.89 8.19 1.80
C ASP A 286 19.42 7.34 2.99
N THR A 287 19.69 6.05 2.91
CA THR A 287 19.20 5.05 3.87
C THR A 287 20.04 4.98 5.14
N GLU A 288 21.23 5.58 5.14
CA GLU A 288 22.06 5.75 6.34
C GLU A 288 21.62 6.98 7.14
N LEU A 289 21.31 8.09 6.45
CA LEU A 289 20.80 9.31 7.07
C LEU A 289 19.28 9.29 7.32
N GLU A 290 18.58 8.28 6.82
CA GLU A 290 17.12 8.15 6.91
C GLU A 290 16.39 9.38 6.34
N GLU A 291 16.76 9.78 5.12
CA GLU A 291 16.17 10.93 4.44
C GLU A 291 16.08 10.76 2.92
N ILE A 292 15.21 11.54 2.30
CA ILE A 292 15.09 11.69 0.85
C ILE A 292 15.33 13.17 0.51
N ARG A 293 16.39 13.45 -0.25
CA ARG A 293 16.71 14.78 -0.75
C ARG A 293 16.06 14.96 -2.12
N VAL A 294 15.26 16.00 -2.28
CA VAL A 294 14.50 16.25 -3.50
C VAL A 294 14.92 17.57 -4.13
N GLU A 295 15.21 17.53 -5.43
CA GLU A 295 15.57 18.69 -6.26
C GLU A 295 14.79 18.69 -7.57
N SER A 296 14.43 19.88 -8.08
CA SER A 296 13.86 20.03 -9.43
C SER A 296 14.89 20.52 -10.42
N TYR A 297 15.01 19.79 -11.53
CA TYR A 297 16.01 20.03 -12.56
C TYR A 297 15.38 19.95 -13.96
N SER A 298 15.77 20.85 -14.86
CA SER A 298 15.39 20.82 -16.27
C SER A 298 16.60 20.47 -17.13
N PRO A 299 16.61 19.31 -17.81
CA PRO A 299 17.63 18.97 -18.79
C PRO A 299 17.64 19.89 -20.01
N THR A 300 16.51 20.49 -20.35
CA THR A 300 16.36 21.42 -21.49
C THR A 300 17.03 22.76 -21.21
N LEU A 301 16.85 23.27 -19.99
CA LEU A 301 17.39 24.55 -19.56
C LEU A 301 18.79 24.43 -18.94
N ASP A 302 19.18 23.22 -18.54
CA ASP A 302 20.37 22.93 -17.70
C ASP A 302 20.36 23.78 -16.41
N GLN A 303 19.22 23.74 -15.72
CA GLN A 303 18.93 24.58 -14.56
C GLN A 303 18.26 23.81 -13.44
N TYR A 304 18.51 24.28 -12.22
CA TYR A 304 17.82 23.88 -11.01
C TYR A 304 16.85 24.97 -10.58
N ARG A 305 15.66 24.59 -10.12
CA ARG A 305 14.81 25.49 -9.33
C ARG A 305 15.39 25.60 -7.91
N THR A 306 15.14 26.72 -7.25
CA THR A 306 15.73 27.01 -5.92
C THR A 306 14.70 27.44 -4.88
N ALA A 307 13.40 27.34 -5.18
CA ALA A 307 12.35 27.57 -4.21
C ALA A 307 12.37 26.44 -3.15
N ASP A 308 11.78 26.69 -1.99
CA ASP A 308 11.77 25.73 -0.88
C ASP A 308 10.98 24.46 -1.24
N GLU A 309 9.99 24.58 -2.12
CA GLU A 309 9.17 23.51 -2.70
C GLU A 309 9.98 22.66 -3.70
N SER A 310 10.89 23.31 -4.42
CA SER A 310 11.76 22.71 -5.42
C SER A 310 13.01 22.02 -4.86
N VAL A 311 13.46 22.39 -3.66
CA VAL A 311 14.63 21.83 -3.00
C VAL A 311 14.33 21.54 -1.53
N CYS A 312 14.19 20.27 -1.17
CA CYS A 312 13.82 19.89 0.20
C CYS A 312 14.40 18.55 0.65
N THR A 313 14.31 18.29 1.96
CA THR A 313 14.72 17.03 2.58
C THR A 313 13.55 16.45 3.36
N LEU A 314 13.23 15.19 3.11
CA LEU A 314 12.12 14.47 3.70
C LEU A 314 12.66 13.36 4.62
N PRO A 315 12.50 13.45 5.95
CA PRO A 315 12.98 12.42 6.86
C PRO A 315 12.14 11.13 6.75
N VAL A 316 12.79 9.98 6.57
CA VAL A 316 12.16 8.66 6.43
C VAL A 316 12.98 7.58 7.13
N THR A 317 12.46 7.06 8.24
CA THR A 317 13.02 5.87 8.90
C THR A 317 12.53 4.61 8.16
N PHE A 318 13.26 4.20 7.11
CA PHE A 318 12.85 3.12 6.20
C PHE A 318 12.42 1.83 6.91
N GLY A 319 13.15 1.42 7.96
CA GLY A 319 12.83 0.23 8.74
C GLY A 319 11.53 0.27 9.52
N ALA A 320 10.88 1.43 9.65
CA ALA A 320 9.55 1.53 10.25
C ALA A 320 8.42 1.11 9.28
N TYR A 321 8.68 1.09 7.97
CA TYR A 321 7.68 0.84 6.92
C TYR A 321 7.70 -0.60 6.39
N ALA A 322 8.79 -1.34 6.63
CA ALA A 322 8.95 -2.73 6.20
C ALA A 322 8.96 -3.68 7.40
N LEU A 323 8.22 -4.78 7.31
CA LEU A 323 8.32 -5.86 8.27
C LEU A 323 9.66 -6.60 8.12
N PRO A 324 10.31 -6.98 9.23
CA PRO A 324 11.48 -7.86 9.19
C PRO A 324 11.17 -9.22 8.54
N ALA A 325 12.19 -9.84 7.94
CA ALA A 325 12.06 -11.12 7.24
C ALA A 325 11.62 -12.30 8.13
N ASP A 326 11.82 -12.20 9.46
CA ASP A 326 11.38 -13.17 10.46
C ASP A 326 9.93 -12.94 10.91
N GLN A 327 9.20 -12.03 10.25
CA GLN A 327 7.78 -11.81 10.50
C GLN A 327 6.93 -12.11 9.26
N GLY A 328 5.85 -12.87 9.48
CA GLY A 328 4.77 -13.04 8.53
C GLY A 328 3.65 -12.04 8.79
N PHE A 329 2.92 -11.66 7.74
CA PHE A 329 1.73 -10.82 7.84
C PHE A 329 0.59 -11.40 7.02
N VAL A 330 -0.61 -11.37 7.58
CA VAL A 330 -1.86 -11.66 6.88
C VAL A 330 -2.92 -10.66 7.33
N ALA A 331 -3.70 -10.17 6.37
CA ALA A 331 -4.90 -9.38 6.64
C ALA A 331 -6.14 -10.09 6.10
N PHE A 332 -7.21 -10.06 6.90
CA PHE A 332 -8.51 -10.63 6.58
C PHE A 332 -9.52 -9.50 6.45
N GLN A 333 -10.05 -9.32 5.24
CA GLN A 333 -11.06 -8.31 4.92
C GLN A 333 -11.91 -8.81 3.75
N GLU A 334 -13.23 -8.83 3.91
CA GLU A 334 -14.15 -9.40 2.92
C GLU A 334 -13.95 -8.79 1.53
N GLY A 335 -13.64 -9.62 0.53
CA GLY A 335 -13.46 -9.19 -0.87
C GLY A 335 -12.06 -8.69 -1.24
N ILE A 336 -11.10 -8.69 -0.31
CA ILE A 336 -9.69 -8.36 -0.57
C ILE A 336 -8.84 -9.63 -0.45
N ASN A 337 -7.82 -9.80 -1.30
CA ASN A 337 -6.98 -11.02 -1.36
C ASN A 337 -7.76 -12.34 -1.53
N GLY A 338 -8.99 -12.27 -2.05
CA GLY A 338 -9.89 -13.43 -2.15
C GLY A 338 -10.44 -13.94 -0.82
N TYR A 339 -10.28 -13.18 0.28
CA TYR A 339 -10.87 -13.53 1.57
C TYR A 339 -12.39 -13.33 1.54
N ALA A 340 -13.12 -14.33 2.05
CA ALA A 340 -14.57 -14.31 2.10
C ALA A 340 -15.13 -14.97 3.38
N GLY A 341 -14.40 -14.82 4.49
CA GLY A 341 -14.69 -15.49 5.75
C GLY A 341 -15.28 -14.57 6.82
N THR A 342 -15.63 -13.33 6.47
CA THR A 342 -16.21 -12.42 7.46
C THR A 342 -17.63 -12.87 7.77
N GLN A 343 -17.98 -12.81 9.05
CA GLN A 343 -19.33 -13.05 9.54
C GLN A 343 -19.65 -11.89 10.46
N ASP A 344 -20.75 -11.17 10.21
CA ASP A 344 -21.21 -10.14 11.10
C ASP A 344 -22.74 -10.06 11.14
N THR A 345 -23.27 -9.70 12.30
CA THR A 345 -24.71 -9.49 12.50
C THR A 345 -24.89 -8.58 13.71
N TRP A 346 -26.13 -8.18 13.98
CA TRP A 346 -26.46 -7.59 15.25
C TRP A 346 -27.74 -8.20 15.76
N ILE A 347 -27.89 -8.25 17.08
CA ILE A 347 -29.10 -8.74 17.72
C ILE A 347 -29.75 -7.61 18.48
N ASN A 348 -31.04 -7.42 18.23
CA ASN A 348 -31.81 -6.26 18.67
C ASN A 348 -32.99 -6.72 19.55
N GLU A 349 -33.07 -6.20 20.77
CA GLU A 349 -34.17 -6.49 21.70
C GLU A 349 -35.53 -5.96 21.21
N ASP A 350 -35.57 -4.84 20.48
CA ASP A 350 -36.80 -4.24 19.95
C ASP A 350 -37.41 -5.09 18.82
N GLU A 351 -36.55 -5.74 18.04
CA GLU A 351 -36.94 -6.64 16.95
C GLU A 351 -36.38 -8.07 17.16
N PRO A 352 -36.82 -8.80 18.20
CA PRO A 352 -36.05 -9.91 18.76
C PRO A 352 -36.03 -11.19 17.92
N ASN A 353 -36.70 -11.20 16.77
CA ASN A 353 -36.70 -12.30 15.81
C ASN A 353 -36.20 -11.89 14.42
N THR A 354 -35.73 -10.65 14.26
CA THR A 354 -35.13 -10.18 13.01
C THR A 354 -33.66 -10.59 12.99
N SER A 355 -33.21 -11.03 11.81
CA SER A 355 -31.81 -11.30 11.50
C SER A 355 -31.33 -10.20 10.60
N TYR A 356 -30.11 -9.73 10.83
CA TYR A 356 -29.58 -8.57 10.14
C TYR A 356 -28.31 -8.86 9.35
N GLY A 357 -27.77 -10.08 9.34
CA GLY A 357 -26.49 -10.40 8.68
C GLY A 357 -26.37 -10.08 7.18
N GLY A 358 -27.42 -9.57 6.53
CA GLY A 358 -27.37 -9.10 5.14
C GLY A 358 -27.38 -7.58 4.96
N ASP A 359 -27.46 -6.77 6.02
CA ASP A 359 -27.48 -5.31 5.88
C ASP A 359 -26.05 -4.77 5.76
N ASP A 360 -25.87 -3.56 5.22
CA ASP A 360 -24.55 -2.94 5.01
C ASP A 360 -23.92 -2.33 6.28
N THR A 361 -24.70 -2.27 7.37
CA THR A 361 -24.32 -1.69 8.66
C THR A 361 -24.85 -2.52 9.83
N ARG A 362 -24.21 -2.41 11.00
CA ARG A 362 -24.67 -2.97 12.28
C ARG A 362 -24.62 -1.93 13.38
N GLU A 363 -25.60 -1.99 14.26
CA GLU A 363 -25.72 -1.08 15.39
C GLU A 363 -25.24 -1.74 16.69
N SER A 364 -24.56 -0.94 17.50
CA SER A 364 -24.30 -1.23 18.92
C SER A 364 -24.89 -0.06 19.71
N ASP A 365 -25.95 -0.34 20.47
CA ASP A 365 -26.85 0.69 20.97
C ASP A 365 -27.48 0.26 22.30
N ASP A 366 -27.55 1.16 23.28
CA ASP A 366 -28.15 0.92 24.59
C ASP A 366 -29.65 1.27 24.64
N ASP A 367 -30.18 1.94 23.61
CA ASP A 367 -31.60 2.10 23.35
C ASP A 367 -31.97 2.14 21.86
N THR A 368 -32.11 0.96 21.26
CA THR A 368 -32.55 0.79 19.87
C THR A 368 -33.95 1.36 19.59
N SER A 369 -34.73 1.63 20.63
CA SER A 369 -36.10 2.15 20.52
C SER A 369 -36.17 3.69 20.58
N ASN A 370 -35.06 4.37 20.87
CA ASN A 370 -34.96 5.83 21.02
C ASN A 370 -36.10 6.39 21.90
N SER A 371 -36.34 5.74 23.03
CA SER A 371 -37.46 5.88 23.94
C SER A 371 -36.99 6.23 25.35
N ILE A 372 -37.40 7.39 25.83
CA ILE A 372 -37.21 7.80 27.24
C ILE A 372 -37.91 6.91 28.30
N PHE A 373 -38.52 5.80 27.89
CA PHE A 373 -39.28 4.89 28.74
C PHE A 373 -38.78 3.43 28.67
N THR A 374 -37.92 3.07 27.71
CA THR A 374 -37.44 1.71 27.46
C THR A 374 -36.02 1.76 26.93
N ASP A 375 -35.12 0.95 27.49
CA ASP A 375 -33.70 0.89 27.09
C ASP A 375 -33.46 -0.46 26.39
N ASN A 376 -33.95 -0.61 25.16
CA ASN A 376 -33.83 -1.86 24.41
C ASN A 376 -32.42 -2.01 23.84
N GLN A 377 -31.75 -3.13 24.05
CA GLN A 377 -30.34 -3.27 23.68
C GLN A 377 -30.13 -3.79 22.25
N GLY A 378 -29.12 -3.23 21.57
CA GLY A 378 -28.54 -3.70 20.31
C GLY A 378 -27.09 -4.14 20.51
N GLN A 379 -26.76 -5.37 20.12
CA GLN A 379 -25.41 -5.93 20.26
C GLN A 379 -24.85 -6.33 18.89
N ALA A 380 -23.75 -5.71 18.47
CA ALA A 380 -23.06 -6.05 17.23
C ALA A 380 -22.13 -7.25 17.43
N LEU A 381 -22.05 -8.13 16.43
CA LEU A 381 -21.29 -9.38 16.42
C LEU A 381 -20.38 -9.42 15.19
N LEU A 382 -19.13 -9.85 15.37
CA LEU A 382 -18.16 -9.96 14.29
C LEU A 382 -17.24 -11.18 14.48
N ARG A 383 -17.01 -11.95 13.43
CA ARG A 383 -16.09 -13.08 13.40
C ARG A 383 -15.39 -13.18 12.05
N PHE A 384 -14.13 -13.63 12.09
CA PHE A 384 -13.34 -13.95 10.91
C PHE A 384 -13.12 -15.46 10.84
N ASP A 385 -13.78 -16.12 9.90
CA ASP A 385 -13.64 -17.55 9.66
C ASP A 385 -12.42 -17.86 8.79
N ALA A 386 -11.97 -19.11 8.88
CA ALA A 386 -10.92 -19.68 8.05
C ALA A 386 -9.56 -18.94 8.08
N ILE A 387 -9.24 -18.26 9.20
CA ILE A 387 -8.01 -17.47 9.37
C ILE A 387 -6.73 -18.29 9.62
N PHE A 388 -6.85 -19.57 9.97
CA PHE A 388 -5.72 -20.48 10.18
C PHE A 388 -5.64 -21.60 9.13
N SER A 389 -4.44 -22.13 8.91
CA SER A 389 -4.17 -23.29 8.05
C SER A 389 -3.19 -24.26 8.72
N GLU A 390 -3.31 -25.56 8.40
CA GLU A 390 -2.38 -26.61 8.89
C GLU A 390 -1.06 -26.61 8.11
N ASP A 391 -1.08 -26.16 6.85
CA ASP A 391 0.01 -26.23 5.88
C ASP A 391 0.62 -24.85 5.57
N GLY A 392 0.21 -23.81 6.28
CA GLY A 392 0.66 -22.44 5.99
C GLY A 392 0.21 -21.93 4.62
N ALA A 393 -0.94 -22.41 4.11
CA ALA A 393 -1.52 -21.93 2.86
C ALA A 393 -1.51 -20.39 2.76
N SER A 394 -1.14 -19.88 1.58
CA SER A 394 -1.05 -18.45 1.29
C SER A 394 -2.29 -17.69 1.76
N GLY A 395 -2.08 -16.57 2.47
CA GLY A 395 -3.15 -15.74 3.01
C GLY A 395 -3.80 -16.27 4.29
N LYS A 396 -3.16 -17.20 5.02
CA LYS A 396 -3.60 -17.70 6.33
C LYS A 396 -2.45 -17.81 7.32
N ILE A 397 -2.79 -17.83 8.60
CA ILE A 397 -1.82 -17.99 9.69
C ILE A 397 -1.59 -19.49 9.94
N PRO A 398 -0.35 -19.98 10.02
CA PRO A 398 -0.09 -21.36 10.44
C PRO A 398 -0.59 -21.61 11.88
N PHE A 399 -1.25 -22.73 12.14
CA PHE A 399 -1.64 -23.10 13.51
C PHE A 399 -0.42 -23.18 14.45
N GLY A 400 -0.58 -22.70 15.69
CA GLY A 400 0.50 -22.67 16.69
C GLY A 400 1.55 -21.58 16.48
N SER A 401 1.33 -20.66 15.53
CA SER A 401 2.19 -19.47 15.36
C SER A 401 2.20 -18.60 16.61
N VAL A 402 3.36 -18.01 16.90
CA VAL A 402 3.50 -16.95 17.90
C VAL A 402 3.04 -15.63 17.27
N ILE A 403 1.92 -15.11 17.77
CA ILE A 403 1.32 -13.87 17.31
C ILE A 403 2.05 -12.70 17.99
N THR A 404 2.75 -11.89 17.20
CA THR A 404 3.50 -10.73 17.70
C THR A 404 2.62 -9.49 17.77
N GLN A 405 1.64 -9.37 16.87
CA GLN A 405 0.64 -8.31 16.87
C GLN A 405 -0.62 -8.78 16.15
N ALA A 406 -1.79 -8.46 16.67
CA ALA A 406 -3.04 -8.50 15.91
C ALA A 406 -3.86 -7.24 16.15
N ARG A 407 -4.49 -6.70 15.10
CA ARG A 407 -5.33 -5.52 15.17
C ARG A 407 -6.68 -5.78 14.52
N LEU A 408 -7.76 -5.52 15.25
CA LEU A 408 -9.06 -5.33 14.64
C LEU A 408 -9.20 -3.86 14.23
N ILE A 409 -9.57 -3.62 12.98
CA ILE A 409 -9.84 -2.30 12.41
C ILE A 409 -11.31 -2.28 11.97
N LEU A 410 -12.06 -1.32 12.50
CA LEU A 410 -13.44 -1.05 12.14
C LEU A 410 -13.56 0.36 11.58
N GLU A 411 -14.51 0.56 10.68
CA GLU A 411 -14.92 1.88 10.24
C GLU A 411 -16.37 2.09 10.61
N LEU A 412 -16.64 3.25 11.20
CA LEU A 412 -17.99 3.65 11.56
C LEU A 412 -18.65 4.34 10.36
N GLN A 413 -19.93 4.04 10.13
CA GLN A 413 -20.78 4.86 9.28
C GLN A 413 -21.20 6.12 10.02
N ASP A 414 -21.58 5.95 11.29
CA ASP A 414 -22.07 7.00 12.16
C ASP A 414 -21.55 6.74 13.58
N ASP A 415 -21.26 7.82 14.28
CA ASP A 415 -20.66 7.77 15.61
C ASP A 415 -21.30 8.79 16.55
N ILE A 416 -20.84 8.86 17.80
CA ILE A 416 -21.55 9.63 18.83
C ILE A 416 -21.10 11.09 18.81
N ASP A 417 -21.90 11.93 18.16
CA ASP A 417 -21.74 13.39 18.08
C ASP A 417 -22.44 14.15 19.24
N ASN A 418 -22.39 13.61 20.47
CA ASN A 418 -23.08 14.19 21.63
C ASN A 418 -22.11 14.98 22.53
N PRO A 419 -22.28 16.32 22.71
CA PRO A 419 -21.34 17.12 23.51
C PRO A 419 -21.45 16.88 25.03
N PHE A 420 -22.38 16.03 25.49
CA PHE A 420 -22.64 15.78 26.90
C PHE A 420 -22.21 14.38 27.37
N ALA A 421 -21.93 13.45 26.46
CA ALA A 421 -21.51 12.09 26.77
C ALA A 421 -20.70 11.47 25.62
N ASN A 422 -19.60 10.79 25.97
CA ASN A 422 -18.76 10.05 25.02
C ASN A 422 -18.65 8.62 25.58
N PRO A 423 -19.67 7.76 25.41
CA PRO A 423 -19.63 6.42 25.99
C PRO A 423 -18.53 5.59 25.33
N ASP A 424 -17.97 4.68 26.11
CA ASP A 424 -17.06 3.67 25.60
C ASP A 424 -17.83 2.48 25.02
N PHE A 425 -17.24 1.79 24.06
CA PHE A 425 -17.72 0.53 23.53
C PHE A 425 -16.79 -0.59 23.96
N TYR A 426 -17.37 -1.64 24.53
CA TYR A 426 -16.68 -2.79 25.08
C TYR A 426 -16.72 -3.95 24.11
N VAL A 427 -15.54 -4.47 23.76
CA VAL A 427 -15.40 -5.62 22.88
C VAL A 427 -15.14 -6.86 23.71
N HIS A 428 -16.06 -7.81 23.67
CA HIS A 428 -16.02 -9.05 24.44
C HIS A 428 -15.80 -10.25 23.53
N GLU A 429 -15.01 -11.23 23.98
CA GLU A 429 -14.95 -12.54 23.33
C GLU A 429 -16.30 -13.25 23.46
N VAL A 430 -16.82 -13.81 22.36
CA VAL A 430 -18.04 -14.63 22.40
C VAL A 430 -17.67 -16.08 22.74
N LEU A 431 -18.40 -16.70 23.66
CA LEU A 431 -18.15 -18.07 24.13
C LEU A 431 -19.14 -19.11 23.58
N VAL A 432 -20.18 -18.64 22.91
CA VAL A 432 -21.27 -19.45 22.37
C VAL A 432 -21.32 -19.40 20.84
N PRO A 433 -21.77 -20.47 20.17
CA PRO A 433 -21.90 -20.46 18.71
C PRO A 433 -22.98 -19.48 18.23
N TRP A 434 -22.70 -18.78 17.13
CA TRP A 434 -23.64 -17.95 16.38
C TRP A 434 -23.27 -17.94 14.88
N ASP A 435 -24.18 -17.45 14.07
CA ASP A 435 -24.04 -17.22 12.63
C ASP A 435 -24.83 -15.97 12.20
N GLU A 436 -24.69 -15.54 10.94
CA GLU A 436 -25.37 -14.35 10.41
C GLU A 436 -26.90 -14.36 10.57
N SER A 437 -27.52 -15.54 10.71
CA SER A 437 -28.98 -15.69 10.90
C SER A 437 -29.43 -15.55 12.35
N SER A 438 -28.48 -15.36 13.28
CA SER A 438 -28.76 -15.26 14.71
C SER A 438 -29.59 -14.02 15.02
N THR A 439 -30.48 -14.17 16.00
CA THR A 439 -31.40 -13.15 16.48
C THR A 439 -31.30 -13.06 18.00
N TRP A 440 -31.84 -11.99 18.58
CA TRP A 440 -31.91 -11.82 20.03
C TRP A 440 -32.50 -13.05 20.74
N ASN A 441 -33.63 -13.57 20.26
CA ASN A 441 -34.28 -14.75 20.84
C ASN A 441 -33.52 -16.05 20.57
N SER A 442 -32.82 -16.19 19.43
CA SER A 442 -32.07 -17.41 19.14
C SER A 442 -30.86 -17.57 20.06
N LEU A 443 -30.32 -16.46 20.57
CA LEU A 443 -29.19 -16.42 21.49
C LEU A 443 -29.61 -16.31 22.97
N GLY A 444 -30.88 -16.54 23.30
CA GLY A 444 -31.32 -16.62 24.70
C GLY A 444 -31.75 -15.30 25.33
N ASN A 445 -32.21 -14.35 24.51
CA ASN A 445 -32.53 -12.95 24.84
C ASN A 445 -31.28 -12.06 24.97
N GLY A 446 -30.47 -12.04 23.91
CA GLY A 446 -29.20 -11.31 23.89
C GLY A 446 -28.06 -12.10 24.54
N LEU A 447 -26.83 -11.58 24.40
CA LEU A 447 -25.64 -12.15 25.03
C LEU A 447 -25.35 -11.43 26.35
N SER A 448 -24.89 -12.19 27.33
CA SER A 448 -24.64 -11.68 28.68
C SER A 448 -23.25 -12.03 29.21
N VAL A 449 -22.69 -11.12 30.03
CA VAL A 449 -21.46 -11.37 30.78
C VAL A 449 -21.82 -11.97 32.15
N PRO A 450 -21.18 -13.08 32.59
CA PRO A 450 -20.11 -13.85 31.95
C PRO A 450 -20.59 -15.15 31.27
N GLU A 451 -21.89 -15.30 31.06
CA GLU A 451 -22.49 -16.59 30.66
C GLU A 451 -22.22 -16.92 29.19
N ASP A 452 -22.37 -15.92 28.31
CA ASP A 452 -22.16 -16.04 26.86
C ASP A 452 -20.95 -15.26 26.37
N LEU A 453 -20.50 -14.27 27.15
CA LEU A 453 -19.39 -13.37 26.84
C LEU A 453 -18.25 -13.56 27.85
N GLY A 454 -17.04 -13.68 27.31
CA GLY A 454 -15.81 -13.78 28.08
C GLY A 454 -15.26 -12.42 28.52
N ASP A 455 -13.96 -12.42 28.83
CA ASP A 455 -13.25 -11.22 29.24
C ASP A 455 -13.31 -10.13 28.15
N ARG A 456 -13.27 -8.87 28.61
CA ARG A 456 -13.18 -7.72 27.71
C ARG A 456 -11.81 -7.72 27.01
N VAL A 457 -11.84 -7.82 25.70
CA VAL A 457 -10.67 -7.87 24.81
C VAL A 457 -10.14 -6.47 24.54
N ALA A 458 -11.05 -5.52 24.26
CA ALA A 458 -10.71 -4.15 23.93
C ALA A 458 -11.79 -3.16 24.37
N THR A 459 -11.46 -1.87 24.26
CA THR A 459 -12.38 -0.75 24.50
C THR A 459 -12.02 0.37 23.54
N PHE A 460 -13.03 1.06 23.00
CA PHE A 460 -12.83 2.24 22.16
C PHE A 460 -13.94 3.26 22.42
N SER A 461 -13.68 4.55 22.15
CA SER A 461 -14.69 5.60 22.36
C SER A 461 -15.69 5.63 21.20
N GLY A 462 -16.96 5.85 21.54
CA GLY A 462 -18.03 6.08 20.57
C GLY A 462 -17.86 7.34 19.75
N ASP A 463 -17.22 8.38 20.30
CA ASP A 463 -16.90 9.64 19.61
C ASP A 463 -15.49 9.57 19.02
N ASN A 464 -15.32 9.99 17.76
CA ASN A 464 -14.01 10.30 17.19
C ASN A 464 -13.70 11.79 17.27
N ASP A 465 -12.82 12.19 18.19
CA ASP A 465 -12.13 13.49 18.11
C ASP A 465 -10.69 13.26 17.63
N PRO A 466 -10.30 13.75 16.44
CA PRO A 466 -11.04 14.66 15.56
C PRO A 466 -12.13 13.99 14.71
N SER A 467 -13.27 14.69 14.55
CA SER A 467 -14.57 14.28 13.93
C SER A 467 -14.54 13.89 12.44
N SER A 468 -13.41 13.38 11.96
CA SER A 468 -13.15 12.94 10.59
C SER A 468 -12.38 11.60 10.55
N ASP A 469 -12.13 11.00 11.72
CA ASP A 469 -11.49 9.70 11.88
C ASP A 469 -12.49 8.64 12.33
N PHE A 470 -13.24 8.11 11.37
CA PHE A 470 -14.21 7.03 11.59
C PHE A 470 -13.55 5.66 11.86
N GLY A 471 -12.21 5.59 11.84
CA GLY A 471 -11.47 4.36 12.09
C GLY A 471 -11.34 4.06 13.58
N ARG A 472 -11.56 2.80 13.97
CA ARG A 472 -11.25 2.28 15.31
C ARG A 472 -10.24 1.14 15.16
N SER A 473 -9.09 1.25 15.82
CA SER A 473 -8.07 0.20 15.83
C SER A 473 -7.87 -0.30 17.25
N MET A 474 -7.96 -1.62 17.42
CA MET A 474 -7.92 -2.28 18.73
C MET A 474 -6.92 -3.43 18.72
N ASP A 475 -6.15 -3.56 19.80
CA ASP A 475 -5.23 -4.67 19.99
C ASP A 475 -5.99 -5.97 20.28
N PHE A 476 -5.81 -6.94 19.38
CA PHE A 476 -6.42 -8.27 19.42
C PHE A 476 -5.37 -9.37 19.63
N THR A 477 -4.11 -9.02 19.87
CA THR A 477 -2.97 -9.94 19.91
C THR A 477 -3.21 -11.13 20.84
N ALA A 478 -3.66 -10.86 22.06
CA ALA A 478 -3.92 -11.89 23.05
C ALA A 478 -5.10 -12.81 22.69
N LEU A 479 -6.11 -12.31 21.99
CA LEU A 479 -7.26 -13.12 21.56
C LEU A 479 -6.87 -14.02 20.39
N VAL A 480 -6.19 -13.47 19.38
CA VAL A 480 -5.73 -14.25 18.21
C VAL A 480 -4.69 -15.29 18.62
N GLN A 481 -3.81 -15.00 19.60
CA GLN A 481 -2.90 -16.01 20.15
C GLN A 481 -3.66 -17.20 20.74
N ARG A 482 -4.74 -16.96 21.50
CA ARG A 482 -5.56 -18.07 22.04
C ARG A 482 -6.18 -18.91 20.93
N TRP A 483 -6.64 -18.28 19.85
CA TRP A 483 -7.14 -19.02 18.70
C TRP A 483 -6.02 -19.83 18.00
N SER A 484 -4.82 -19.26 17.88
CA SER A 484 -3.62 -19.96 17.37
C SER A 484 -3.26 -21.18 18.21
N ASP A 485 -3.43 -21.08 19.54
CA ASP A 485 -3.22 -22.16 20.52
C ASP A 485 -4.32 -23.23 20.51
N GLY A 486 -5.35 -23.07 19.68
CA GLY A 486 -6.43 -24.04 19.46
C GLY A 486 -7.75 -23.74 20.20
N GLN A 487 -7.91 -22.55 20.81
CA GLN A 487 -9.20 -22.13 21.33
C GLN A 487 -10.20 -21.92 20.17
N PRO A 488 -11.47 -22.33 20.30
CA PRO A 488 -12.49 -22.03 19.31
C PRO A 488 -12.63 -20.52 19.07
N ASN A 489 -12.73 -20.13 17.80
CA ASN A 489 -13.04 -18.77 17.40
C ASN A 489 -14.55 -18.63 17.19
N TRP A 490 -15.24 -17.97 18.12
CA TRP A 490 -16.62 -17.51 17.94
C TRP A 490 -16.69 -15.99 17.72
N GLY A 491 -15.57 -15.31 17.48
CA GLY A 491 -15.54 -13.87 17.26
C GLY A 491 -15.75 -13.04 18.52
N VAL A 492 -16.26 -11.83 18.32
CA VAL A 492 -16.46 -10.82 19.35
C VAL A 492 -17.85 -10.20 19.29
N ALA A 493 -18.32 -9.72 20.44
CA ALA A 493 -19.50 -8.87 20.55
C ALA A 493 -19.07 -7.46 21.00
N ILE A 494 -19.67 -6.44 20.41
CA ILE A 494 -19.44 -5.03 20.71
C ILE A 494 -20.69 -4.50 21.41
N LEU A 495 -20.52 -4.10 22.66
CA LEU A 495 -21.60 -3.62 23.52
C LEU A 495 -21.29 -2.18 23.96
N PRO A 496 -22.29 -1.30 24.01
CA PRO A 496 -22.11 0.07 24.51
C PRO A 496 -21.91 0.09 26.02
N GLU A 497 -21.25 1.13 26.51
CA GLU A 497 -21.30 1.52 27.92
C GLU A 497 -22.70 2.08 28.24
N ILE A 498 -23.42 1.38 29.11
CA ILE A 498 -24.77 1.80 29.52
C ILE A 498 -24.68 3.03 30.43
N LEU A 499 -25.07 4.20 29.92
CA LEU A 499 -25.08 5.48 30.64
C LEU A 499 -26.50 6.01 30.84
N THR A 500 -26.82 6.52 32.03
CA THR A 500 -28.17 7.06 32.27
C THR A 500 -28.39 8.38 31.50
N GLY A 501 -29.31 8.36 30.54
CA GLY A 501 -29.74 9.55 29.77
C GLY A 501 -28.88 9.83 28.52
N ASN A 502 -28.14 8.83 28.06
CA ASN A 502 -27.57 8.74 26.72
C ASN A 502 -28.24 7.55 26.04
N ASP A 503 -28.82 7.78 24.86
CA ASP A 503 -29.59 6.79 24.10
C ASP A 503 -28.97 6.63 22.69
N ASP A 504 -27.72 7.06 22.51
CA ASP A 504 -27.03 7.13 21.22
C ASP A 504 -26.04 5.96 21.08
N GLY A 505 -26.16 5.19 19.99
CA GLY A 505 -25.27 4.09 19.60
C GLY A 505 -24.22 4.46 18.54
N ILE A 506 -23.55 3.45 17.99
CA ILE A 506 -22.69 3.56 16.81
C ILE A 506 -23.16 2.64 15.70
N SER A 507 -22.92 3.07 14.46
CA SER A 507 -23.16 2.26 13.26
C SER A 507 -21.82 1.83 12.63
N ILE A 508 -21.61 0.53 12.47
CA ILE A 508 -20.37 -0.08 11.97
C ILE A 508 -20.60 -0.65 10.57
N TRP A 509 -19.71 -0.36 9.62
CA TRP A 509 -19.76 -0.97 8.28
C TRP A 509 -19.48 -2.48 8.33
N THR A 510 -20.18 -3.25 7.49
CA THR A 510 -20.14 -4.73 7.48
C THR A 510 -19.43 -5.33 6.28
N SER A 511 -19.34 -6.67 6.23
CA SER A 511 -18.94 -7.40 5.03
C SER A 511 -19.78 -7.10 3.79
N GLU A 512 -21.01 -6.63 3.94
CA GLU A 512 -21.92 -6.31 2.83
C GLU A 512 -21.73 -4.90 2.28
N ALA A 513 -20.96 -4.05 2.97
CA ALA A 513 -20.72 -2.67 2.53
C ALA A 513 -20.19 -2.63 1.09
N SER A 514 -20.74 -1.74 0.26
CA SER A 514 -20.40 -1.68 -1.18
C SER A 514 -18.93 -1.33 -1.44
N ASN A 515 -18.32 -0.54 -0.56
CA ASN A 515 -16.91 -0.23 -0.60
C ASN A 515 -16.14 -1.26 0.24
N ALA A 516 -15.38 -2.13 -0.43
CA ALA A 516 -14.59 -3.15 0.26
C ALA A 516 -13.51 -2.58 1.19
N MET A 517 -13.05 -1.34 0.95
CA MET A 517 -12.00 -0.73 1.76
C MET A 517 -12.45 -0.43 3.19
N ILE A 518 -13.74 -0.16 3.43
CA ILE A 518 -14.27 0.22 4.75
C ILE A 518 -14.85 -0.97 5.55
N ARG A 519 -14.78 -2.18 4.99
CA ARG A 519 -15.27 -3.39 5.67
C ARG A 519 -14.39 -3.75 6.87
N PRO A 520 -14.91 -4.49 7.87
CA PRO A 520 -14.11 -4.94 9.01
C PRO A 520 -12.84 -5.67 8.58
N ARG A 521 -11.73 -5.34 9.23
CA ARG A 521 -10.41 -5.88 8.87
C ARG A 521 -9.66 -6.39 10.09
N LEU A 522 -9.18 -7.63 10.03
CA LEU A 522 -8.29 -8.20 11.04
C LEU A 522 -6.89 -8.34 10.44
N GLU A 523 -5.91 -7.64 11.00
CA GLU A 523 -4.50 -7.75 10.62
C GLU A 523 -3.74 -8.55 11.66
N VAL A 524 -2.89 -9.48 11.21
CA VAL A 524 -2.11 -10.34 12.10
C VAL A 524 -0.67 -10.43 11.61
N THR A 525 0.25 -10.12 12.51
CA THR A 525 1.68 -10.32 12.37
C THR A 525 2.12 -11.45 13.31
N PHE A 526 2.96 -12.34 12.82
CA PHE A 526 3.41 -13.52 13.56
C PHE A 526 4.87 -13.85 13.25
N GLU A 527 5.53 -14.56 14.15
CA GLU A 527 6.89 -15.06 13.91
C GLU A 527 6.86 -16.06 12.75
N ARG A 528 7.70 -15.82 11.75
CA ARG A 528 7.92 -16.73 10.64
C ARG A 528 9.22 -17.47 10.90
N GLU A 529 9.17 -18.80 10.85
CA GLU A 529 10.40 -19.58 10.76
C GLU A 529 11.09 -19.20 9.45
N ILE A 530 12.22 -18.50 9.56
CA ILE A 530 13.17 -18.39 8.46
C ILE A 530 13.82 -19.75 8.38
N GLU A 531 13.41 -20.58 7.40
CA GLU A 531 14.27 -21.69 7.02
C GLU A 531 15.64 -21.09 6.71
N PRO A 532 16.72 -21.53 7.37
CA PRO A 532 18.04 -21.00 7.11
C PRO A 532 18.27 -21.05 5.60
N PRO A 533 18.83 -19.99 4.99
CA PRO A 533 19.02 -19.95 3.55
C PRO A 533 19.69 -21.26 3.14
N ILE A 534 19.11 -21.96 2.15
CA ILE A 534 19.75 -23.13 1.58
C ILE A 534 21.11 -22.64 1.08
N ARG A 535 22.16 -23.08 1.76
CA ARG A 535 23.54 -22.87 1.34
C ARG A 535 23.90 -24.12 0.55
N PRO A 536 23.69 -24.15 -0.77
CA PRO A 536 24.09 -25.32 -1.56
C PRO A 536 25.59 -25.61 -1.41
N GLU A 537 26.39 -24.63 -0.97
CA GLU A 537 27.81 -24.76 -0.64
C GLU A 537 28.08 -25.41 0.74
N ASP A 538 27.09 -25.48 1.62
CA ASP A 538 27.13 -26.23 2.90
C ASP A 538 26.76 -27.70 2.61
N LEU A 539 27.75 -28.45 2.15
CA LEU A 539 27.60 -29.82 1.67
C LEU A 539 27.39 -30.81 2.82
N ASP A 540 27.82 -30.49 4.05
CA ASP A 540 27.64 -31.34 5.23
C ASP A 540 26.43 -30.97 6.11
N GLY A 541 25.83 -29.81 5.86
CA GLY A 541 24.62 -29.32 6.51
C GLY A 541 24.85 -28.85 7.94
N ASP A 542 26.08 -28.49 8.31
CA ASP A 542 26.42 -28.02 9.66
C ASP A 542 26.17 -26.51 9.87
N GLY A 543 25.76 -25.81 8.82
CA GLY A 543 25.45 -24.38 8.80
C GLY A 543 26.64 -23.48 8.48
N VAL A 544 27.82 -24.02 8.21
CA VAL A 544 29.07 -23.28 7.93
C VAL A 544 29.69 -23.76 6.63
N VAL A 545 29.96 -22.84 5.69
CA VAL A 545 30.70 -23.21 4.46
C VAL A 545 32.19 -23.15 4.75
N GLY A 546 32.85 -24.31 4.81
CA GLY A 546 34.25 -24.37 5.17
C GLY A 546 35.00 -25.61 4.72
N VAL A 547 35.96 -26.02 5.56
CA VAL A 547 36.91 -27.08 5.22
C VAL A 547 36.22 -28.43 5.04
N ASN A 548 35.15 -28.70 5.77
CA ASN A 548 34.44 -29.97 5.68
C ASN A 548 33.70 -30.08 4.34
N ASP A 549 33.06 -29.01 3.88
CA ASP A 549 32.39 -28.92 2.58
C ASP A 549 33.41 -29.05 1.45
N LEU A 550 34.55 -28.36 1.56
CA LEU A 550 35.63 -28.52 0.60
C LEU A 550 36.10 -29.98 0.50
N ILE A 551 36.19 -30.70 1.61
CA ILE A 551 36.57 -32.12 1.62
C ILE A 551 35.49 -32.94 0.90
N LEU A 552 34.21 -32.66 1.13
CA LEU A 552 33.11 -33.34 0.45
C LEU A 552 33.13 -33.08 -1.06
N LEU A 553 33.28 -31.83 -1.48
CA LEU A 553 33.37 -31.46 -2.89
C LEU A 553 34.55 -32.17 -3.58
N LEU A 554 35.73 -32.13 -2.96
CA LEU A 554 36.93 -32.80 -3.50
C LEU A 554 36.81 -34.32 -3.51
N SER A 555 35.96 -34.92 -2.67
CA SER A 555 35.77 -36.38 -2.60
C SER A 555 35.04 -36.95 -3.83
N VAL A 556 34.31 -36.10 -4.56
CA VAL A 556 33.52 -36.45 -5.75
C VAL A 556 34.03 -35.75 -7.01
N TRP A 557 35.28 -35.29 -7.01
CA TRP A 557 35.88 -34.60 -8.15
C TRP A 557 35.82 -35.44 -9.44
N ASP A 558 35.55 -34.79 -10.57
CA ASP A 558 35.30 -35.39 -11.90
C ASP A 558 34.10 -36.37 -11.95
N MET A 559 33.23 -36.40 -10.93
CA MET A 559 31.98 -37.16 -10.99
C MET A 559 30.92 -36.39 -11.77
N THR A 560 30.18 -37.12 -12.61
CA THR A 560 28.98 -36.64 -13.31
C THR A 560 27.74 -37.02 -12.52
N ASP A 561 26.67 -36.21 -12.61
CA ASP A 561 25.40 -36.42 -11.90
C ASP A 561 25.56 -36.46 -10.36
N SER A 562 26.50 -35.69 -9.83
CA SER A 562 26.72 -35.55 -8.38
C SER A 562 25.73 -34.54 -7.79
N PRO A 563 25.24 -34.75 -6.55
CA PRO A 563 24.49 -33.71 -5.85
C PRO A 563 25.35 -32.49 -5.45
N PHE A 564 26.68 -32.56 -5.64
CA PHE A 564 27.63 -31.47 -5.35
C PHE A 564 28.09 -30.72 -6.61
N ASP A 565 27.34 -30.87 -7.72
CA ASP A 565 27.44 -30.02 -8.91
C ASP A 565 26.65 -28.73 -8.62
N LEU A 566 27.37 -27.73 -8.11
CA LEU A 566 26.86 -26.45 -7.64
C LEU A 566 26.63 -25.47 -8.79
N ASP A 567 27.40 -25.55 -9.87
CA ASP A 567 27.25 -24.66 -11.03
C ASP A 567 26.33 -25.21 -12.13
N GLY A 568 25.94 -26.48 -12.02
CA GLY A 568 24.96 -27.14 -12.88
C GLY A 568 25.49 -27.50 -14.26
N ASP A 569 26.83 -27.58 -14.44
CA ASP A 569 27.45 -27.92 -15.72
C ASP A 569 27.42 -29.44 -16.05
N GLY A 570 26.96 -30.26 -15.10
CA GLY A 570 26.84 -31.71 -15.19
C GLY A 570 28.04 -32.46 -14.61
N SER A 571 29.03 -31.78 -14.04
CA SER A 571 30.24 -32.38 -13.49
C SER A 571 30.81 -31.61 -12.30
N VAL A 572 31.32 -32.31 -11.28
CA VAL A 572 32.01 -31.65 -10.17
C VAL A 572 33.45 -31.31 -10.54
N GLY A 573 33.77 -30.03 -10.54
CA GLY A 573 35.08 -29.51 -10.90
C GLY A 573 35.37 -28.11 -10.38
N LEU A 574 36.08 -27.34 -11.22
CA LEU A 574 36.63 -26.05 -10.83
C LEU A 574 35.54 -24.99 -10.60
N GLY A 575 34.45 -25.05 -11.36
CA GLY A 575 33.35 -24.09 -11.22
C GLY A 575 32.64 -24.25 -9.88
N ASP A 576 32.35 -25.48 -9.45
CA ASP A 576 31.79 -25.78 -8.12
C ASP A 576 32.73 -25.37 -6.99
N LEU A 577 34.04 -25.56 -7.18
CA LEU A 577 35.03 -25.13 -6.20
C LEU A 577 35.03 -23.61 -6.03
N ILE A 578 34.84 -22.87 -7.13
CA ILE A 578 34.73 -21.41 -7.09
C ILE A 578 33.44 -20.99 -6.39
N PHE A 579 32.32 -21.67 -6.67
CA PHE A 579 31.05 -21.46 -5.95
C PHE A 579 31.23 -21.65 -4.44
N LEU A 580 31.76 -22.79 -4.01
CA LEU A 580 31.98 -23.11 -2.60
C LEU A 580 32.92 -22.09 -1.92
N ILE A 581 34.03 -21.73 -2.56
CA ILE A 581 34.97 -20.74 -2.01
C ILE A 581 34.37 -19.33 -1.95
N SER A 582 33.46 -18.99 -2.87
CA SER A 582 32.81 -17.68 -2.87
C SER A 582 31.88 -17.45 -1.69
N ALA A 583 31.37 -18.55 -1.09
CA ALA A 583 30.51 -18.55 0.08
C ALA A 583 31.25 -18.89 1.39
N TRP A 584 32.58 -18.93 1.39
CA TRP A 584 33.39 -19.39 2.52
C TRP A 584 33.27 -18.48 3.76
N ASP A 585 32.92 -19.07 4.92
CA ASP A 585 32.76 -18.38 6.20
C ASP A 585 34.06 -18.17 7.00
#